data_AF-A0A1B8DN29-F1
#
_entry.id   AF-A0A1B8DN29-F1
#
_cell.length_a   1.000
_cell.length_b   1.000
_cell.length_c   1.000
_cell.angle_alpha   90.00
_cell.angle_beta   90.00
_cell.angle_gamma   90.00
#
_symmetry.space_group_name_H-M   'P 1'
#
loop_
_entity.id
_entity.type
_entity.pdbx_description
1 polymer ?
#
loop_
_entity_poly.entity_id
_entity_poly.type
_entity_poly.pdbx_seq_one_letter_code
_entity_poly.pdbx_strand_id
1 'polypeptide(L)'
;MSFGVLRLIVGATGNTGRSVVSTLSDFTQKPNHHLASYRLVAQTRSASSDAAKQLASLPNVSILEKNWIDITSDWLRENEVTKVFIASHNEPTAFSEESHFHVVALNGGVKRIVHISTIAMNTRPDFRAFYPRTHWAIETMLDTKEFKGMIIVLANALTLVKEYRKTGKQQPLSLMSPKDVGMGIIDLNDVGAFAAYVLASENPEGHNGKRYVLNGPEDISGQGIEDLAKREIGAKVEHVIYKDMSWLDDVA
;
A
#
# COMPACT_ATOMS: atom_id res chain seq x y z
N MET A 1 32.21 -6.50 -1.36
CA MET A 1 31.10 -7.17 -2.06
C MET A 1 30.22 -6.07 -2.62
N SER A 2 30.06 -5.99 -3.94
CA SER A 2 29.12 -5.05 -4.55
C SER A 2 27.73 -5.46 -4.10
N PHE A 3 27.04 -4.64 -3.31
CA PHE A 3 25.65 -4.91 -2.97
C PHE A 3 24.84 -4.82 -4.26
N GLY A 4 24.01 -5.82 -4.56
CA GLY A 4 23.18 -5.82 -5.76
C GLY A 4 22.11 -4.72 -5.73
N VAL A 5 21.48 -4.53 -6.89
CA VAL A 5 20.43 -3.54 -7.16
C VAL A 5 19.40 -3.45 -6.01
N LEU A 6 19.07 -2.22 -5.62
CA LEU A 6 18.25 -1.94 -4.44
C LEU A 6 16.76 -1.78 -4.80
N ARG A 7 15.89 -2.29 -3.92
CA ARG A 7 14.45 -2.03 -3.96
C ARG A 7 14.01 -1.29 -2.71
N LEU A 8 13.45 -0.10 -2.91
CA LEU A 8 13.01 0.77 -1.84
C LEU A 8 11.52 0.62 -1.60
N ILE A 9 11.12 0.40 -0.35
CA ILE A 9 9.74 0.25 0.07
C ILE A 9 9.40 1.44 0.97
N VAL A 10 8.70 2.45 0.43
CA VAL A 10 8.21 3.62 1.17
C VAL A 10 6.88 3.27 1.86
N GLY A 11 6.74 3.66 3.13
CA GLY A 11 5.59 3.25 3.95
C GLY A 11 5.67 1.79 4.40
N ALA A 12 6.88 1.25 4.57
CA ALA A 12 7.12 -0.18 4.81
C ALA A 12 6.46 -0.72 6.09
N THR A 13 6.26 0.11 7.12
CA THR A 13 5.63 -0.31 8.38
C THR A 13 4.10 -0.28 8.35
N GLY A 14 3.50 0.27 7.29
CA GLY A 14 2.06 0.25 7.06
C GLY A 14 1.53 -1.17 6.78
N ASN A 15 0.21 -1.34 6.75
CA ASN A 15 -0.40 -2.66 6.54
C ASN A 15 0.02 -3.30 5.21
N THR A 16 -0.16 -2.57 4.10
CA THR A 16 0.25 -3.03 2.77
C THR A 16 1.76 -3.14 2.64
N GLY A 17 2.50 -2.14 3.13
CA GLY A 17 3.96 -2.10 3.07
C GLY A 17 4.63 -3.28 3.77
N ARG A 18 4.12 -3.71 4.94
CA ARG A 18 4.66 -4.87 5.66
C ARG A 18 4.50 -6.15 4.84
N SER A 19 3.34 -6.33 4.21
CA SER A 19 3.10 -7.46 3.32
C SER A 19 4.07 -7.46 2.14
N VAL A 20 4.30 -6.30 1.50
CA VAL A 20 5.28 -6.17 0.41
C VAL A 20 6.68 -6.61 0.85
N VAL A 21 7.16 -6.11 1.99
CA VAL A 21 8.50 -6.45 2.51
C VAL A 21 8.59 -7.95 2.82
N SER A 22 7.61 -8.51 3.52
CA SER A 22 7.59 -9.93 3.87
C SER A 22 7.57 -10.82 2.62
N THR A 23 6.68 -10.55 1.66
CA THR A 23 6.58 -11.34 0.42
C THR A 23 7.87 -11.26 -0.42
N LEU A 24 8.47 -10.07 -0.54
CA LEU A 24 9.75 -9.92 -1.25
C LEU A 24 10.89 -10.64 -0.52
N SER A 25 10.94 -10.55 0.80
CA SER A 25 11.91 -11.27 1.64
C SER A 25 11.82 -12.78 1.38
N ASP A 26 10.61 -13.34 1.38
CA ASP A 26 10.39 -14.75 1.09
C ASP A 26 10.91 -15.14 -0.30
N PHE A 27 10.72 -14.29 -1.31
CA PHE A 27 11.27 -14.54 -2.65
C PHE A 27 12.79 -14.60 -2.65
N THR A 28 13.47 -13.79 -1.82
CA THR A 28 14.94 -13.85 -1.72
C THR A 28 15.46 -15.16 -1.14
N GLN A 29 14.62 -15.89 -0.39
CA GLN A 29 14.96 -17.17 0.22
C GLN A 29 14.69 -18.36 -0.72
N LYS A 30 13.96 -18.16 -1.81
CA LYS A 30 13.63 -19.24 -2.76
C LYS A 30 14.87 -19.62 -3.58
N PRO A 31 15.20 -20.93 -3.71
CA PRO A 31 16.32 -21.38 -4.55
C PRO A 31 16.19 -20.85 -5.98
N ASN A 32 17.30 -20.35 -6.53
CA ASN A 32 17.40 -19.82 -7.90
C ASN A 32 16.46 -18.65 -8.24
N HIS A 33 15.84 -18.01 -7.25
CA HIS A 33 15.06 -16.81 -7.52
C HIS A 33 16.00 -15.64 -7.85
N HIS A 34 15.70 -14.90 -8.92
CA HIS A 34 16.53 -13.76 -9.33
C HIS A 34 16.62 -12.64 -8.27
N LEU A 35 15.85 -12.72 -7.17
CA LEU A 35 15.85 -11.75 -6.07
C LEU A 35 16.83 -12.06 -4.97
N ALA A 36 17.44 -13.25 -4.96
CA ALA A 36 18.41 -13.63 -3.96
C ALA A 36 19.63 -12.68 -3.92
N SER A 37 19.91 -11.96 -5.02
CA SER A 37 20.99 -10.98 -5.13
C SER A 37 20.58 -9.52 -4.86
N TYR A 38 19.29 -9.25 -4.61
CA TYR A 38 18.77 -7.88 -4.42
C TYR A 38 18.70 -7.53 -2.93
N ARG A 39 19.00 -6.27 -2.59
CA ARG A 39 18.80 -5.75 -1.23
C ARG A 39 17.44 -5.05 -1.12
N LEU A 40 16.65 -5.44 -0.12
CA LEU A 40 15.40 -4.77 0.22
C LEU A 40 15.68 -3.67 1.25
N VAL A 41 15.19 -2.47 0.99
CA VAL A 41 15.25 -1.34 1.94
C VAL A 41 13.84 -0.97 2.35
N ALA A 42 13.50 -1.24 3.60
CA ALA A 42 12.25 -0.84 4.22
C ALA A 42 12.43 0.56 4.84
N GLN A 43 11.83 1.56 4.23
CA GLN A 43 11.84 2.92 4.75
C GLN A 43 10.82 3.08 5.90
N THR A 44 11.24 3.75 6.97
CA THR A 44 10.41 4.08 8.13
C THR A 44 10.81 5.44 8.70
N ARG A 45 9.91 6.05 9.48
CA ARG A 45 10.21 7.24 10.28
C ARG A 45 10.89 6.91 11.61
N SER A 46 10.85 5.65 12.04
CA SER A 46 11.43 5.18 13.30
C SER A 46 11.82 3.70 13.20
N ALA A 47 13.12 3.40 13.29
CA ALA A 47 13.63 2.02 13.33
C ALA A 47 13.39 1.35 14.68
N SER A 48 13.10 2.12 15.73
CA SER A 48 12.82 1.60 17.07
C SER A 48 11.38 1.09 17.23
N SER A 49 10.48 1.38 16.29
CA SER A 49 9.12 0.85 16.29
C SER A 49 9.08 -0.69 16.18
N ASP A 50 8.08 -1.32 16.80
CA ASP A 50 7.94 -2.79 16.77
C ASP A 50 7.81 -3.33 15.35
N ALA A 51 7.05 -2.62 14.49
CA ALA A 51 6.93 -2.97 13.08
C ALA A 51 8.30 -2.91 12.37
N ALA A 52 9.11 -1.88 12.60
CA ALA A 52 10.43 -1.79 11.98
C ALA A 52 11.40 -2.87 12.49
N LYS A 53 11.38 -3.17 13.79
CA LYS A 53 12.17 -4.27 14.38
C LYS A 53 11.78 -5.63 13.79
N GLN A 54 10.48 -5.88 13.60
CA GLN A 54 9.99 -7.09 12.96
C GLN A 54 10.45 -7.18 11.50
N LEU A 55 10.43 -6.08 10.75
CA LEU A 55 10.95 -6.07 9.38
C LEU A 55 12.47 -6.26 9.34
N ALA A 56 13.20 -5.71 10.31
CA ALA A 56 14.65 -5.86 10.40
C ALA A 56 15.10 -7.31 10.67
N SER A 57 14.24 -8.15 11.26
CA SER A 57 14.54 -9.56 11.47
C SER A 57 14.34 -10.42 10.21
N LEU A 58 13.79 -9.86 9.14
CA LEU A 58 13.56 -10.58 7.89
C LEU A 58 14.86 -10.71 7.07
N PRO A 59 15.09 -11.85 6.40
CA PRO A 59 16.24 -12.03 5.52
C PRO A 59 16.33 -10.98 4.40
N ASN A 60 17.55 -10.51 4.11
CA ASN A 60 17.83 -9.55 3.03
C ASN A 60 17.06 -8.22 3.11
N VAL A 61 16.51 -7.89 4.28
CA VAL A 61 15.86 -6.60 4.56
C VAL A 61 16.79 -5.73 5.39
N SER A 62 16.89 -4.46 5.00
CA SER A 62 17.57 -3.41 5.74
C SER A 62 16.60 -2.27 6.04
N ILE A 63 16.71 -1.68 7.23
CA ILE A 63 15.86 -0.56 7.63
C ILE A 63 16.54 0.75 7.25
N LEU A 64 15.78 1.64 6.59
CA LEU A 64 16.15 3.03 6.37
C LEU A 64 15.27 3.92 7.25
N GLU A 65 15.83 4.39 8.38
CA GLU A 65 15.19 5.43 9.20
C GLU A 65 15.46 6.81 8.58
N LYS A 66 14.51 7.28 7.79
CA LYS A 66 14.59 8.55 7.06
C LYS A 66 13.19 8.98 6.70
N ASN A 67 12.86 10.26 6.80
CA ASN A 67 11.61 10.74 6.23
C ASN A 67 11.66 10.58 4.71
N TRP A 68 10.66 9.97 4.11
CA TRP A 68 10.68 9.61 2.69
C TRP A 68 10.74 10.83 1.77
N ILE A 69 10.22 11.98 2.23
CA ILE A 69 10.34 13.27 1.53
C ILE A 69 11.78 13.80 1.48
N ASP A 70 12.66 13.34 2.38
CA ASP A 70 14.08 13.72 2.43
C ASP A 70 14.96 12.76 1.59
N ILE A 71 14.36 11.79 0.90
CA ILE A 71 15.07 10.95 -0.07
C ILE A 71 15.28 11.80 -1.32
N THR A 72 16.52 11.91 -1.79
CA THR A 72 16.88 12.74 -2.94
C THR A 72 17.19 11.89 -4.17
N SER A 73 17.21 12.52 -5.36
CA SER A 73 17.58 11.86 -6.62
C SER A 73 19.00 11.32 -6.58
N ASP A 74 19.92 12.05 -5.94
CA ASP A 74 21.31 11.60 -5.72
C ASP A 74 21.34 10.35 -4.86
N TRP A 75 20.63 10.35 -3.73
CA TRP A 75 20.57 9.18 -2.85
C TRP A 75 20.06 7.95 -3.59
N LEU A 76 19.02 8.08 -4.42
CA LEU A 76 18.49 6.99 -5.23
C LEU A 76 19.51 6.46 -6.25
N ARG A 77 20.29 7.33 -6.89
CA ARG A 77 21.36 6.94 -7.83
C ARG A 77 22.52 6.26 -7.12
N GLU A 78 23.01 6.86 -6.05
CA GLU A 78 24.14 6.35 -5.24
C GLU A 78 23.84 4.97 -4.65
N ASN A 79 22.58 4.70 -4.35
CA ASN A 79 22.11 3.42 -3.81
C ASN A 79 21.56 2.47 -4.90
N GLU A 80 21.72 2.81 -6.18
CA GLU A 80 21.29 2.00 -7.33
C GLU A 80 19.83 1.53 -7.23
N VAL A 81 18.95 2.43 -6.79
CA VAL A 81 17.52 2.13 -6.62
C VAL A 81 16.85 2.10 -7.99
N THR A 82 16.40 0.92 -8.42
CA THR A 82 15.76 0.75 -9.74
C THR A 82 14.26 0.54 -9.66
N LYS A 83 13.75 0.03 -8.54
CA LYS A 83 12.33 -0.24 -8.32
C LYS A 83 11.90 0.26 -6.95
N VAL A 84 10.75 0.94 -6.92
CA VAL A 84 10.17 1.50 -5.70
C VAL A 84 8.74 0.99 -5.51
N PHE A 85 8.38 0.71 -4.26
CA PHE A 85 6.99 0.66 -3.82
C PHE A 85 6.71 1.90 -2.97
N ILE A 86 5.54 2.50 -3.13
CA ILE A 86 5.09 3.61 -2.29
C ILE A 86 3.62 3.45 -1.88
N ALA A 87 3.41 3.52 -0.56
CA ALA A 87 2.12 3.77 0.06
C ALA A 87 2.26 4.99 0.98
N SER A 88 1.77 6.14 0.51
CA SER A 88 1.85 7.41 1.21
C SER A 88 0.79 7.50 2.33
N HIS A 89 0.93 8.52 3.18
CA HIS A 89 -0.04 8.84 4.22
C HIS A 89 -1.27 9.55 3.62
N ASN A 90 -2.32 9.75 4.41
CA ASN A 90 -3.60 10.33 4.00
C ASN A 90 -3.80 11.78 4.48
N GLU A 91 -2.72 12.50 4.78
CA GLU A 91 -2.79 13.91 5.25
C GLU A 91 -3.02 14.86 4.06
N PRO A 92 -3.50 16.10 4.28
CA PRO A 92 -3.72 17.07 3.22
C PRO A 92 -2.48 17.34 2.33
N THR A 93 -1.28 17.18 2.87
CA THR A 93 -0.01 17.37 2.14
C THR A 93 0.39 16.19 1.24
N ALA A 94 -0.37 15.10 1.25
CA ALA A 94 -0.03 13.87 0.54
C ALA A 94 0.21 14.09 -0.97
N PHE A 95 -0.57 14.96 -1.63
CA PHE A 95 -0.34 15.28 -3.04
C PHE A 95 1.03 15.90 -3.27
N SER A 96 1.35 16.98 -2.54
CA SER A 96 2.62 17.69 -2.70
C SER A 96 3.82 16.81 -2.36
N GLU A 97 3.72 16.01 -1.30
CA GLU A 97 4.82 15.15 -0.87
C GLU A 97 5.04 13.99 -1.83
N GLU A 98 3.95 13.35 -2.29
CA GLU A 98 4.08 12.17 -3.14
C GLU A 98 4.44 12.52 -4.57
N SER A 99 3.85 13.58 -5.13
CA SER A 99 4.27 14.09 -6.45
C SER A 99 5.75 14.51 -6.44
N HIS A 100 6.22 15.14 -5.36
CA HIS A 100 7.64 15.47 -5.21
C HIS A 100 8.51 14.23 -5.24
N PHE A 101 8.16 13.19 -4.48
CA PHE A 101 8.92 11.94 -4.47
C PHE A 101 8.91 11.24 -5.83
N HIS A 102 7.80 11.25 -6.57
CA HIS A 102 7.75 10.70 -7.93
C HIS A 102 8.71 11.43 -8.88
N VAL A 103 8.79 12.76 -8.79
CA VAL A 103 9.76 13.56 -9.56
C VAL A 103 11.20 13.24 -9.14
N VAL A 104 11.45 13.10 -7.84
CA VAL A 104 12.75 12.67 -7.32
C VAL A 104 13.12 11.28 -7.85
N ALA A 105 12.18 10.34 -7.86
CA ALA A 105 12.42 8.99 -8.34
C ALA A 105 12.70 8.96 -9.86
N LEU A 106 11.93 9.72 -10.64
CA LEU A 106 12.16 9.90 -12.08
C LEU A 106 13.58 10.43 -12.34
N ASN A 107 13.96 11.52 -11.65
CA ASN A 107 15.28 12.14 -11.79
C ASN A 107 16.41 11.25 -11.24
N GLY A 108 16.11 10.42 -10.22
CA GLY A 108 17.00 9.41 -9.66
C GLY A 108 17.21 8.20 -10.59
N GLY A 109 16.51 8.13 -11.73
CA GLY A 109 16.64 7.06 -12.69
C GLY A 109 15.91 5.77 -12.30
N VAL A 110 15.00 5.84 -11.32
CA VAL A 110 14.12 4.73 -10.93
C VAL A 110 13.32 4.30 -12.16
N LYS A 111 13.35 3.00 -12.46
CA LYS A 111 12.74 2.44 -13.67
C LYS A 111 11.29 2.05 -13.47
N ARG A 112 10.88 1.82 -12.22
CA ARG A 112 9.55 1.36 -11.88
C ARG A 112 9.12 1.84 -10.51
N ILE A 113 7.86 2.25 -10.44
CA ILE A 113 7.20 2.56 -9.18
C ILE A 113 5.86 1.82 -9.15
N VAL A 114 5.63 1.07 -8.07
CA VAL A 114 4.32 0.53 -7.72
C VAL A 114 3.72 1.47 -6.69
N HIS A 115 2.72 2.24 -7.11
CA HIS A 115 1.98 3.19 -6.30
C HIS A 115 0.69 2.53 -5.78
N ILE A 116 0.44 2.65 -4.48
CA ILE A 116 -0.85 2.29 -3.88
C ILE A 116 -1.80 3.48 -3.96
N SER A 117 -2.89 3.29 -4.69
CA SER A 117 -4.03 4.20 -4.74
C SER A 117 -5.17 3.70 -3.83
N THR A 118 -6.39 4.20 -4.01
CA THR A 118 -7.54 4.00 -3.13
C THR A 118 -8.75 3.38 -3.86
N ILE A 119 -9.97 3.57 -3.36
CA ILE A 119 -11.20 3.05 -3.94
C ILE A 119 -11.43 3.69 -5.32
N ALA A 120 -11.43 2.86 -6.37
CA ALA A 120 -11.55 3.28 -7.77
C ALA A 120 -12.72 4.24 -8.02
N MET A 121 -13.90 3.93 -7.46
CA MET A 121 -15.12 4.72 -7.66
C MET A 121 -15.04 6.15 -7.09
N ASN A 122 -14.16 6.36 -6.11
CA ASN A 122 -13.97 7.64 -5.44
C ASN A 122 -12.85 8.46 -6.10
N THR A 123 -11.99 7.81 -6.88
CA THR A 123 -10.76 8.40 -7.43
C THR A 123 -11.07 9.20 -8.70
N ARG A 124 -11.73 10.34 -8.50
CA ARG A 124 -12.21 11.24 -9.55
C ARG A 124 -12.17 12.70 -9.08
N PRO A 125 -12.04 13.67 -9.99
CA PRO A 125 -11.75 15.06 -9.63
C PRO A 125 -12.89 15.76 -8.86
N ASP A 126 -14.13 15.28 -9.00
CA ASP A 126 -15.33 15.86 -8.41
C ASP A 126 -15.75 15.17 -7.08
N PHE A 127 -14.95 14.25 -6.56
CA PHE A 127 -15.26 13.57 -5.31
C PHE A 127 -15.14 14.52 -4.11
N ARG A 128 -16.07 14.46 -3.15
CA ARG A 128 -16.16 15.46 -2.07
C ARG A 128 -14.90 15.53 -1.19
N ALA A 129 -14.36 14.39 -0.79
CA ALA A 129 -13.16 14.34 0.04
C ALA A 129 -11.89 14.66 -0.75
N PHE A 130 -10.94 15.33 -0.12
CA PHE A 130 -9.64 15.60 -0.72
C PHE A 130 -8.83 14.32 -0.94
N TYR A 131 -8.94 13.31 -0.06
CA TYR A 131 -8.08 12.12 -0.13
C TYR A 131 -8.21 11.34 -1.46
N PRO A 132 -9.42 10.99 -1.94
CA PRO A 132 -9.56 10.37 -3.26
C PRO A 132 -9.21 11.30 -4.43
N ARG A 133 -9.40 12.63 -4.27
CA ARG A 133 -8.97 13.62 -5.27
C ARG A 133 -7.44 13.70 -5.37
N THR A 134 -6.73 13.54 -4.25
CA THR A 134 -5.26 13.46 -4.21
C THR A 134 -4.77 12.25 -5.01
N HIS A 135 -5.37 11.08 -4.80
CA HIS A 135 -5.05 9.88 -5.61
C HIS A 135 -5.34 10.11 -7.09
N TRP A 136 -6.48 10.71 -7.42
CA TRP A 136 -6.81 11.04 -8.82
C TRP A 136 -5.75 11.96 -9.45
N ALA A 137 -5.30 12.99 -8.73
CA ALA A 137 -4.30 13.93 -9.22
C ALA A 137 -2.93 13.25 -9.42
N ILE A 138 -2.53 12.36 -8.49
CA ILE A 138 -1.32 11.56 -8.64
C ILE A 138 -1.46 10.63 -9.83
N GLU A 139 -2.51 9.82 -9.92
CA GLU A 139 -2.74 8.91 -11.05
C GLU A 139 -2.72 9.63 -12.40
N THR A 140 -3.33 10.81 -12.47
CA THR A 140 -3.32 11.65 -13.68
C THR A 140 -1.92 12.14 -14.02
N MET A 141 -1.12 12.52 -13.02
CA MET A 141 0.29 12.84 -13.21
C MET A 141 1.09 11.62 -13.70
N LEU A 142 0.81 10.42 -13.18
CA LEU A 142 1.54 9.20 -13.56
C LEU A 142 1.18 8.68 -14.96
N ASP A 143 0.07 9.15 -15.54
CA ASP A 143 -0.31 8.85 -16.93
C ASP A 143 0.49 9.62 -17.98
N THR A 144 1.27 10.63 -17.58
CA THR A 144 2.04 11.40 -18.55
C THR A 144 3.22 10.58 -19.10
N LYS A 145 3.73 10.96 -20.28
CA LYS A 145 4.78 10.22 -20.99
C LYS A 145 6.06 10.04 -20.15
N GLU A 146 6.34 10.98 -19.26
CA GLU A 146 7.48 10.99 -18.35
C GLU A 146 7.43 9.81 -17.36
N PHE A 147 6.23 9.32 -17.02
CA PHE A 147 6.01 8.30 -15.99
C PHE A 147 5.53 6.94 -16.54
N LYS A 148 5.71 6.69 -17.84
CA LYS A 148 5.23 5.48 -18.55
C LYS A 148 5.61 4.13 -17.91
N GLY A 149 6.63 4.07 -17.04
CA GLY A 149 7.05 2.88 -16.29
C GLY A 149 6.33 2.62 -14.95
N MET A 150 5.30 3.41 -14.62
CA MET A 150 4.62 3.36 -13.32
C MET A 150 3.36 2.51 -13.32
N ILE A 151 2.99 2.00 -12.15
CA ILE A 151 1.93 1.01 -11.95
C ILE A 151 1.10 1.43 -10.74
N ILE A 152 -0.23 1.40 -10.88
CA ILE A 152 -1.17 1.82 -9.85
C ILE A 152 -1.94 0.61 -9.35
N VAL A 153 -1.98 0.42 -8.03
CA VAL A 153 -2.70 -0.66 -7.36
C VAL A 153 -3.71 -0.08 -6.40
N LEU A 154 -4.98 -0.44 -6.56
CA LEU A 154 -6.10 0.11 -5.80
C LEU A 154 -6.47 -0.84 -4.65
N ALA A 155 -6.70 -0.29 -3.45
CA ALA A 155 -7.04 -1.05 -2.24
C ALA A 155 -8.28 -0.52 -1.53
N ASN A 156 -9.03 -1.41 -0.88
CA ASN A 156 -10.04 -1.08 0.13
C ASN A 156 -9.59 -1.67 1.49
N ALA A 157 -10.10 -1.12 2.60
CA ALA A 157 -9.59 -1.44 3.93
C ALA A 157 -10.61 -2.18 4.80
N LEU A 158 -10.14 -3.23 5.47
CA LEU A 158 -10.85 -3.96 6.54
C LEU A 158 -10.12 -3.76 7.88
N THR A 159 -10.63 -2.87 8.73
CA THR A 159 -9.92 -2.40 9.94
C THR A 159 -10.47 -2.98 11.26
N LEU A 160 -11.75 -3.37 11.33
CA LEU A 160 -12.42 -3.71 12.60
C LEU A 160 -11.88 -4.96 13.32
N VAL A 161 -11.75 -6.10 12.62
CA VAL A 161 -11.41 -7.40 13.24
C VAL A 161 -10.05 -7.35 13.94
N LYS A 162 -9.12 -6.53 13.42
CA LYS A 162 -7.77 -6.36 13.97
C LYS A 162 -7.79 -5.66 15.34
N GLU A 163 -8.76 -4.80 15.63
CA GLU A 163 -8.85 -4.06 16.89
C GLU A 163 -9.54 -4.87 18.01
N TYR A 164 -10.55 -5.68 17.68
CA TYR A 164 -11.18 -6.57 18.66
C TYR A 164 -10.18 -7.61 19.22
N ARG A 165 -9.37 -8.23 18.34
CA ARG A 165 -8.36 -9.21 18.75
C ARG A 165 -7.29 -8.65 19.70
N LYS A 166 -7.04 -7.34 19.67
CA LYS A 166 -6.08 -6.68 20.56
C LYS A 166 -6.66 -6.30 21.92
N THR A 167 -7.93 -5.88 21.94
CA THR A 167 -8.49 -5.17 23.10
C THR A 167 -9.60 -5.94 23.83
N GLY A 168 -10.21 -6.94 23.19
CA GLY A 168 -11.38 -7.66 23.71
C GLY A 168 -12.64 -6.81 23.85
N LYS A 169 -12.62 -5.55 23.39
CA LYS A 169 -13.76 -4.62 23.46
C LYS A 169 -14.36 -4.43 22.09
N GLN A 170 -15.70 -4.49 22.00
CA GLN A 170 -16.40 -4.12 20.78
C GLN A 170 -16.48 -2.59 20.66
N GLN A 171 -16.23 -2.09 19.45
CA GLN A 171 -16.54 -0.73 19.02
C GLN A 171 -17.64 -0.84 17.95
N PRO A 172 -18.43 0.23 17.71
CA PRO A 172 -19.39 0.23 16.60
C PRO A 172 -18.73 -0.20 15.29
N LEU A 173 -19.34 -1.16 14.61
CA LEU A 173 -18.95 -1.55 13.26
C LEU A 173 -19.52 -0.54 12.27
N SER A 174 -18.75 0.50 12.01
CA SER A 174 -19.05 1.49 10.97
C SER A 174 -18.61 0.98 9.60
N LEU A 175 -19.56 0.82 8.69
CA LEU A 175 -19.36 0.31 7.34
C LEU A 175 -19.78 1.37 6.33
N MET A 176 -18.89 1.72 5.41
CA MET A 176 -19.27 2.48 4.21
C MET A 176 -20.25 1.68 3.33
N SER A 177 -20.19 0.35 3.42
CA SER A 177 -21.02 -0.56 2.64
C SER A 177 -22.50 -0.43 3.01
N PRO A 178 -23.39 -0.43 2.00
CA PRO A 178 -24.80 -0.71 2.25
C PRO A 178 -24.97 -2.11 2.86
N LYS A 179 -26.03 -2.29 3.64
CA LYS A 179 -26.34 -3.58 4.27
C LYS A 179 -26.43 -4.73 3.25
N ASP A 180 -27.15 -4.50 2.15
CA ASP A 180 -27.58 -5.58 1.24
C ASP A 180 -26.89 -5.55 -0.14
N VAL A 181 -25.97 -4.60 -0.37
CA VAL A 181 -25.27 -4.47 -1.65
C VAL A 181 -23.86 -5.01 -1.51
N GLY A 182 -23.52 -6.01 -2.32
CA GLY A 182 -22.17 -6.56 -2.40
C GLY A 182 -21.16 -5.52 -2.87
N MET A 183 -19.99 -5.48 -2.23
CA MET A 183 -18.85 -4.70 -2.68
C MET A 183 -17.62 -5.60 -2.74
N GLY A 184 -16.78 -5.38 -3.75
CA GLY A 184 -15.46 -6.03 -3.79
C GLY A 184 -14.62 -5.53 -2.63
N ILE A 185 -14.31 -6.40 -1.67
CA ILE A 185 -13.45 -6.13 -0.51
C ILE A 185 -12.19 -6.97 -0.65
N ILE A 186 -11.04 -6.46 -0.23
CA ILE A 186 -9.76 -7.16 -0.29
C ILE A 186 -8.95 -6.99 1.01
N ASP A 187 -8.18 -8.01 1.37
CA ASP A 187 -7.19 -7.89 2.44
C ASP A 187 -5.99 -7.05 1.96
N LEU A 188 -5.55 -6.09 2.77
CA LEU A 188 -4.36 -5.29 2.50
C LEU A 188 -3.08 -6.14 2.36
N ASN A 189 -3.06 -7.32 2.96
CA ASN A 189 -1.98 -8.29 2.77
C ASN A 189 -1.96 -8.82 1.33
N ASP A 190 -3.11 -9.12 0.72
CA ASP A 190 -3.19 -9.58 -0.66
C ASP A 190 -2.78 -8.47 -1.65
N VAL A 191 -3.16 -7.22 -1.35
CA VAL A 191 -2.68 -6.05 -2.10
C VAL A 191 -1.16 -5.96 -2.03
N GLY A 192 -0.57 -6.13 -0.84
CA GLY A 192 0.88 -6.10 -0.67
C GLY A 192 1.59 -7.25 -1.39
N ALA A 193 1.01 -8.46 -1.36
CA ALA A 193 1.55 -9.61 -2.06
C ALA A 193 1.52 -9.37 -3.58
N PHE A 194 0.40 -8.89 -4.12
CA PHE A 194 0.29 -8.52 -5.54
C PHE A 194 1.32 -7.47 -5.94
N ALA A 195 1.46 -6.40 -5.16
CA ALA A 195 2.45 -5.36 -5.38
C ALA A 195 3.89 -5.92 -5.36
N ALA A 196 4.19 -6.84 -4.45
CA ALA A 196 5.47 -7.55 -4.42
C ALA A 196 5.71 -8.39 -5.68
N TYR A 197 4.72 -9.14 -6.16
CA TYR A 197 4.82 -9.89 -7.43
C TYR A 197 5.09 -8.97 -8.63
N VAL A 198 4.38 -7.84 -8.71
CA VAL A 198 4.59 -6.84 -9.78
C VAL A 198 5.98 -6.22 -9.71
N LEU A 199 6.47 -5.92 -8.50
CA LEU A 199 7.83 -5.41 -8.28
C LEU A 199 8.89 -6.46 -8.62
N ALA A 200 8.61 -7.73 -8.31
CA ALA A 200 9.45 -8.89 -8.59
C ALA A 200 9.39 -9.38 -10.03
N SER A 201 8.44 -8.94 -10.85
CA SER A 201 8.27 -9.46 -12.21
C SER A 201 9.54 -9.29 -13.07
N GLU A 202 9.93 -10.39 -13.72
CA GLU A 202 10.99 -10.45 -14.75
C GLU A 202 10.50 -9.95 -16.12
N ASN A 203 9.17 -9.86 -16.31
CA ASN A 203 8.56 -9.20 -17.45
C ASN A 203 7.95 -7.86 -17.01
N PRO A 204 8.79 -6.85 -16.76
CA PRO A 204 8.33 -5.59 -16.22
C PRO A 204 7.29 -4.92 -17.14
N GLU A 205 7.55 -4.91 -18.45
CA GLU A 205 6.75 -4.15 -19.42
C GLU A 205 5.27 -4.53 -19.44
N GLY A 206 4.91 -5.77 -19.09
CA GLY A 206 3.52 -6.22 -19.02
C GLY A 206 2.64 -5.44 -18.01
N HIS A 207 3.27 -4.75 -17.06
CA HIS A 207 2.57 -4.00 -16.02
C HIS A 207 2.69 -2.47 -16.18
N ASN A 208 3.53 -1.97 -17.09
CA ASN A 208 3.78 -0.54 -17.25
C ASN A 208 2.50 0.23 -17.65
N GLY A 209 2.21 1.33 -16.95
CA GLY A 209 1.01 2.14 -17.15
C GLY A 209 -0.31 1.45 -16.79
N LYS A 210 -0.27 0.27 -16.15
CA LYS A 210 -1.49 -0.47 -15.78
C LYS A 210 -2.04 0.02 -14.44
N ARG A 211 -3.38 0.04 -14.39
CA ARG A 211 -4.17 0.19 -13.17
C ARG A 211 -4.80 -1.16 -12.83
N TYR A 212 -4.58 -1.63 -11.60
CA TYR A 212 -5.19 -2.85 -11.11
C TYR A 212 -6.20 -2.52 -10.02
N VAL A 213 -7.48 -2.78 -10.32
CA VAL A 213 -8.54 -2.83 -9.30
C VAL A 213 -8.48 -4.22 -8.69
N LEU A 214 -8.11 -4.31 -7.40
CA LEU A 214 -8.01 -5.59 -6.72
C LEU A 214 -9.20 -5.78 -5.78
N ASN A 215 -9.87 -6.92 -5.93
CA ASN A 215 -10.98 -7.37 -5.09
C ASN A 215 -10.71 -8.80 -4.62
N GLY A 216 -11.30 -9.16 -3.49
CA GLY A 216 -11.42 -10.56 -3.08
C GLY A 216 -12.27 -11.36 -4.07
N PRO A 217 -12.33 -12.68 -3.89
CA PRO A 217 -13.00 -13.58 -4.84
C PRO A 217 -14.51 -13.39 -4.92
N GLU A 218 -15.12 -12.76 -3.92
CA GLU A 218 -16.57 -12.57 -3.81
C GLU A 218 -16.88 -11.14 -3.37
N ASP A 219 -17.99 -10.60 -3.88
CA ASP A 219 -18.54 -9.35 -3.37
C ASP A 219 -19.22 -9.60 -2.03
N ILE A 220 -18.88 -8.79 -1.03
CA ILE A 220 -19.38 -8.93 0.34
C ILE A 220 -20.23 -7.71 0.68
N SER A 221 -21.47 -7.95 1.11
CA SER A 221 -22.36 -6.87 1.56
C SER A 221 -22.02 -6.41 2.98
N GLY A 222 -22.59 -5.29 3.42
CA GLY A 222 -22.45 -4.88 4.82
C GLY A 222 -22.88 -5.98 5.80
N GLN A 223 -24.01 -6.66 5.53
CA GLN A 223 -24.47 -7.79 6.32
C GLN A 223 -23.47 -8.95 6.28
N GLY A 224 -22.88 -9.22 5.10
CA GLY A 224 -21.81 -10.22 4.98
C GLY A 224 -20.59 -9.90 5.86
N ILE A 225 -20.20 -8.63 5.96
CA ILE A 225 -19.12 -8.20 6.87
C ILE A 225 -19.53 -8.39 8.34
N GLU A 226 -20.77 -8.04 8.71
CA GLU A 226 -21.30 -8.27 10.06
C GLU A 226 -21.25 -9.76 10.42
N ASP A 227 -21.68 -10.63 9.51
CA ASP A 227 -21.71 -12.08 9.72
C ASP A 227 -20.30 -12.67 9.86
N LEU A 228 -19.35 -12.21 9.03
CA LEU A 228 -17.93 -12.55 9.15
C LEU A 228 -17.36 -12.09 10.49
N ALA A 229 -17.62 -10.84 10.89
CA ALA A 229 -17.15 -10.31 12.17
C ALA A 229 -17.72 -11.11 13.35
N LYS A 230 -19.04 -11.40 13.34
CA LYS A 230 -19.70 -12.25 14.34
C LYS A 230 -19.04 -13.63 14.45
N ARG A 231 -18.73 -14.26 13.31
CA ARG A 231 -18.06 -15.57 13.26
C ARG A 231 -16.66 -15.52 13.86
N GLU A 232 -15.86 -14.52 13.49
CA GLU A 232 -14.47 -14.37 13.98
C GLU A 232 -14.39 -13.96 15.46
N ILE A 233 -15.37 -13.19 15.93
CA ILE A 233 -15.48 -12.73 17.32
C ILE A 233 -16.05 -13.84 18.22
N GLY A 234 -16.89 -14.73 17.68
CA GLY A 234 -17.62 -15.75 18.44
C GLY A 234 -18.83 -15.19 19.22
N ALA A 235 -19.20 -13.94 18.99
CA ALA A 235 -20.34 -13.26 19.62
C ALA A 235 -21.00 -12.29 18.65
N LYS A 236 -22.25 -11.90 18.94
CA LYS A 236 -22.98 -10.91 18.13
C LYS A 236 -22.23 -9.58 18.13
N VAL A 237 -22.18 -8.91 16.98
CA VAL A 237 -21.72 -7.52 16.88
C VAL A 237 -22.79 -6.62 17.51
N GLU A 238 -22.41 -5.86 18.54
CA GLU A 238 -23.34 -5.10 19.38
C GLU A 238 -24.00 -3.94 18.64
N HIS A 239 -23.22 -3.20 17.84
CA HIS A 239 -23.69 -2.02 17.11
C HIS A 239 -23.08 -2.00 15.70
N VAL A 240 -23.93 -1.87 14.68
CA VAL A 240 -23.53 -1.78 13.26
C VAL A 240 -24.15 -0.54 12.64
N ILE A 241 -23.34 0.26 11.97
CA ILE A 241 -23.77 1.47 11.26
C ILE A 241 -23.43 1.27 9.78
N TYR A 242 -24.46 1.14 8.94
CA TYR A 242 -24.31 1.01 7.50
C TYR A 242 -24.29 2.38 6.82
N LYS A 243 -23.59 2.47 5.68
CA LYS A 243 -23.38 3.72 4.94
C LYS A 243 -22.84 4.84 5.84
N ASP A 244 -21.97 4.48 6.79
CA ASP A 244 -21.33 5.46 7.63
C ASP A 244 -20.30 6.25 6.81
N MET A 245 -20.62 7.51 6.57
CA MET A 245 -19.79 8.44 5.82
C MET A 245 -19.27 9.58 6.69
N SER A 246 -19.34 9.44 8.03
CA SER A 246 -18.85 10.45 8.99
C SER A 246 -17.36 10.77 8.80
N TRP A 247 -16.55 9.77 8.43
CA TRP A 247 -15.13 9.94 8.12
C TRP A 247 -14.86 10.97 7.01
N LEU A 248 -15.83 11.24 6.12
CA LEU A 248 -15.64 12.22 5.06
C LEU A 248 -15.53 13.64 5.59
N ASP A 249 -16.05 13.93 6.77
CA ASP A 249 -15.91 15.25 7.39
C ASP A 249 -14.46 15.48 7.89
N ASP A 250 -13.75 14.40 8.26
CA ASP A 250 -12.34 14.44 8.67
C ASP A 250 -11.38 14.61 7.48
N VAL A 251 -11.86 14.32 6.25
CA VAL A 251 -11.07 14.40 5.02
C VAL A 251 -11.72 15.26 3.92
N ALA A 252 -12.63 16.17 4.32
CA ALA A 252 -13.29 17.12 3.44
C ALA A 252 -12.38 18.30 3.07
#